data_AF-A0AAJ2H2P5-F1
#
_entry.id   AF-A0AAJ2H2P5-F1
#
_cell.length_a   1.000
_cell.length_b   1.000
_cell.length_c   1.000
_cell.angle_alpha   90.00
_cell.angle_beta   90.00
_cell.angle_gamma   90.00
#
_symmetry.space_group_name_H-M   'P 1'
#
loop_
_entity.id
_entity.type
_entity.pdbx_description
1 polymer ?
#
loop_
_entity_poly.entity_id
_entity_poly.type
_entity_poly.pdbx_seq_one_letter_code
_entity_poly.pdbx_strand_id
1 'polypeptide(L)'
;MNTNSHQNSVLPWLTLGVVLALGFIIAALIIGQSAKQVASSRESITVKGTAEESVKADKALWSVTVSTSASSVAQALPELQKQVAQIKKELTTADLLPADQLQQYDWTTEPIYQRSEGYESQV
;
A
#
# COMPACT_ATOMS: atom_id res chain seq x y z
N MET A 1 -97.11 -30.01 -28.33
CA MET A 1 -95.77 -30.30 -28.87
C MET A 1 -94.75 -29.57 -27.99
N ASN A 2 -93.71 -30.27 -27.55
CA ASN A 2 -92.74 -29.85 -26.54
C ASN A 2 -91.82 -28.70 -27.02
N THR A 3 -91.61 -27.67 -26.19
CA THR A 3 -90.55 -26.68 -26.39
C THR A 3 -89.41 -26.98 -25.44
N ASN A 4 -88.39 -27.67 -25.94
CA ASN A 4 -87.14 -27.91 -25.22
C ASN A 4 -86.33 -26.60 -25.19
N SER A 5 -86.38 -25.86 -24.09
CA SER A 5 -85.51 -24.71 -23.84
C SER A 5 -84.14 -25.21 -23.38
N HIS A 6 -83.17 -25.29 -24.31
CA HIS A 6 -81.77 -25.49 -23.96
C HIS A 6 -81.28 -24.31 -23.10
N GLN A 7 -80.92 -24.57 -21.85
CA GLN A 7 -80.34 -23.58 -20.95
C GLN A 7 -78.83 -23.47 -21.24
N ASN A 8 -78.41 -22.35 -21.82
CA ASN A 8 -77.02 -22.08 -22.18
C ASN A 8 -76.24 -21.72 -20.91
N SER A 9 -75.60 -22.69 -20.27
CA SER A 9 -74.84 -22.46 -19.04
C SER A 9 -73.46 -21.84 -19.37
N VAL A 10 -73.45 -20.54 -19.66
CA VAL A 10 -72.24 -19.72 -19.91
C VAL A 10 -71.57 -19.24 -18.61
N LEU A 11 -72.31 -19.31 -17.51
CA LEU A 11 -71.87 -18.94 -16.16
C LEU A 11 -70.60 -19.68 -15.69
N PRO A 12 -70.47 -21.02 -15.83
CA PRO A 12 -69.25 -21.73 -15.44
C PRO A 12 -68.02 -21.37 -16.28
N TRP A 13 -68.22 -20.95 -17.53
CA TRP A 13 -67.12 -20.54 -18.41
C TRP A 13 -66.60 -19.15 -18.04
N LEU A 14 -67.51 -18.25 -17.62
CA LEU A 14 -67.17 -16.93 -17.12
C LEU A 14 -66.39 -17.00 -15.79
N THR A 15 -66.81 -17.86 -14.85
CA THR A 15 -66.13 -17.99 -13.55
C THR A 15 -64.72 -18.55 -13.72
N LEU A 16 -64.52 -19.51 -14.63
CA LEU A 16 -63.20 -20.03 -14.95
C LEU A 16 -62.28 -18.94 -15.54
N GLY A 17 -62.81 -18.12 -16.45
CA GLY A 17 -62.07 -17.01 -17.04
C GLY A 17 -61.64 -15.96 -16.00
N VAL A 18 -62.55 -15.62 -15.07
CA VAL A 18 -62.27 -14.65 -14.00
C VAL A 18 -61.18 -15.16 -13.05
N VAL A 19 -61.26 -16.42 -12.61
CA VAL A 19 -60.26 -17.02 -11.72
C VAL A 19 -58.90 -17.10 -12.40
N LEU A 20 -58.87 -17.47 -13.69
CA LEU A 20 -57.63 -17.53 -14.46
C LEU A 20 -56.98 -16.15 -14.64
N ALA A 21 -57.78 -15.14 -15.01
CA ALA A 21 -57.31 -13.78 -15.15
C ALA A 21 -56.75 -13.24 -13.82
N LEU A 22 -57.44 -13.51 -12.71
CA LEU A 22 -56.99 -13.08 -11.39
C LEU A 22 -55.66 -13.73 -11.00
N GLY A 23 -55.49 -15.02 -11.27
CA GLY A 23 -54.22 -15.72 -11.07
C GLY A 23 -53.07 -15.13 -11.90
N PHE A 24 -53.35 -14.78 -13.16
CA PHE A 24 -52.37 -14.16 -14.05
C PHE A 24 -51.94 -12.77 -13.58
N ILE A 25 -52.88 -11.95 -13.10
CA ILE A 25 -52.60 -10.62 -12.56
C ILE A 25 -51.66 -10.73 -11.35
N ILE A 26 -51.97 -11.64 -10.41
CA ILE A 26 -51.15 -11.85 -9.21
C ILE A 26 -49.74 -12.32 -9.60
N ALA A 27 -49.63 -13.27 -10.52
CA ALA A 27 -48.34 -13.77 -11.00
C ALA A 27 -47.50 -12.66 -11.66
N ALA A 28 -48.12 -11.83 -12.50
CA ALA A 28 -47.44 -10.71 -13.17
C ALA A 28 -46.92 -9.66 -12.16
N LEU A 29 -47.68 -9.38 -11.10
CA LEU A 29 -47.25 -8.43 -10.05
C LEU A 29 -46.02 -8.93 -9.28
N ILE A 30 -45.98 -10.21 -8.92
CA ILE A 30 -44.84 -10.81 -8.22
C ILE A 30 -43.59 -10.73 -9.10
N ILE A 31 -43.69 -11.16 -10.36
CA ILE A 31 -42.57 -11.15 -11.31
C ILE A 31 -42.10 -9.72 -11.57
N GLY A 32 -43.02 -8.76 -11.73
CA GLY A 32 -42.68 -7.36 -11.98
C GLY A 32 -41.89 -6.71 -10.84
N GLN A 33 -42.29 -6.96 -9.59
CA GLN A 33 -41.57 -6.44 -8.41
C GLN A 33 -40.18 -7.09 -8.28
N SER A 34 -40.08 -8.41 -8.44
CA SER A 34 -38.80 -9.12 -8.40
C SER A 34 -37.85 -8.67 -9.51
N ALA A 35 -38.36 -8.49 -10.73
CA ALA A 35 -37.57 -7.99 -11.86
C ALA A 35 -37.03 -6.58 -11.59
N LYS A 36 -37.85 -5.69 -11.02
CA LYS A 36 -37.44 -4.33 -10.64
C LYS A 36 -36.33 -4.33 -9.59
N GLN A 37 -36.45 -5.17 -8.56
CA GLN A 37 -35.46 -5.25 -7.49
C GLN A 37 -34.13 -5.83 -7.97
N VAL A 38 -34.16 -6.83 -8.86
CA VAL A 38 -32.96 -7.38 -9.49
C VAL A 38 -32.32 -6.36 -10.44
N ALA A 39 -33.10 -5.57 -11.16
CA ALA A 39 -32.59 -4.51 -12.03
C ALA A 39 -31.92 -3.39 -11.21
N SER A 40 -32.56 -2.90 -10.14
CA SER A 40 -31.97 -1.86 -9.28
C SER A 40 -30.71 -2.34 -8.56
N SER A 41 -30.61 -3.63 -8.25
CA SER A 41 -29.41 -4.20 -7.61
C SER A 41 -28.19 -4.28 -8.54
N ARG A 42 -28.36 -4.07 -9.86
CA ARG A 42 -27.26 -4.04 -10.83
C ARG A 42 -26.61 -2.67 -10.95
N GLU A 43 -27.29 -1.61 -10.51
CA GLU A 43 -26.76 -0.24 -10.46
C GLU A 43 -25.96 -0.04 -9.17
N SER A 44 -24.78 -0.66 -9.09
CA SER A 44 -23.85 -0.45 -7.97
C SER A 44 -22.63 0.33 -8.44
N ILE A 45 -22.52 1.58 -8.00
CA ILE A 45 -21.33 2.41 -8.24
C ILE A 45 -20.28 2.01 -7.21
N THR A 46 -19.32 1.19 -7.64
CA THR A 46 -18.18 0.81 -6.81
C THR A 46 -17.11 1.90 -6.91
N VAL A 47 -17.02 2.75 -5.88
CA VAL A 47 -15.94 3.74 -5.77
C VAL A 47 -14.71 3.10 -5.12
N LYS A 48 -13.54 3.35 -5.70
CA LYS A 48 -12.27 3.06 -5.01
C LYS A 48 -12.00 4.20 -4.04
N GLY A 49 -12.03 3.90 -2.74
CA GLY A 49 -11.51 4.82 -1.74
C GLY A 49 -9.98 4.87 -1.86
N THR A 50 -9.45 5.98 -2.38
CA THR A 50 -8.01 6.25 -2.39
C THR A 50 -7.70 7.13 -1.19
N ALA A 51 -7.01 6.58 -0.20
CA ALA A 51 -6.42 7.35 0.88
C ALA A 51 -4.95 7.59 0.52
N GLU A 52 -4.66 8.74 -0.08
CA GLU A 52 -3.29 9.22 -0.26
C GLU A 52 -3.01 10.26 0.82
N GLU A 53 -2.00 10.01 1.63
CA GLU A 53 -1.48 10.97 2.59
C GLU A 53 -0.05 11.31 2.20
N SER A 54 0.21 12.61 2.05
CA SER A 54 1.56 13.11 1.78
C SER A 54 2.37 13.02 3.07
N VAL A 55 3.13 11.95 3.23
CA VAL A 55 4.04 11.79 4.38
C VAL A 55 5.31 12.63 4.14
N LYS A 56 5.54 13.62 5.01
CA LYS A 56 6.79 14.38 5.06
C LYS A 56 7.79 13.62 5.94
N ALA A 57 8.99 13.37 5.43
CA ALA A 57 10.05 12.76 6.22
C ALA A 57 10.44 13.68 7.40
N ASP A 58 10.17 13.22 8.61
CA ASP A 58 10.46 13.89 9.88
C ASP A 58 11.84 13.53 10.46
N LYS A 59 12.53 12.55 9.85
CA LYS A 59 13.84 12.06 10.29
C LYS A 59 14.77 11.84 9.11
N ALA A 60 16.04 12.20 9.31
CA ALA A 60 17.12 11.93 8.36
C ALA A 60 18.23 11.19 9.10
N LEU A 61 18.75 10.12 8.48
CA LEU A 61 19.94 9.39 8.96
C LEU A 61 21.08 9.68 7.99
N TRP A 62 22.18 10.20 8.52
CA TRP A 62 23.40 10.47 7.76
C TRP A 62 24.58 9.68 8.37
N SER A 63 25.49 9.21 7.52
CA SER A 63 26.68 8.47 7.95
C SER A 63 27.91 9.12 7.35
N VAL A 64 28.91 9.41 8.18
CA VAL A 64 30.17 10.03 7.78
C VAL A 64 31.30 9.11 8.19
N THR A 65 32.14 8.72 7.22
CA THR A 65 33.32 7.89 7.47
C THR A 65 34.56 8.77 7.43
N VAL A 66 35.38 8.68 8.48
CA VAL A 66 36.67 9.38 8.57
C VAL A 66 37.77 8.32 8.63
N SER A 67 38.72 8.39 7.71
CA SER A 67 39.84 7.45 7.62
C SER A 67 41.16 8.21 7.57
N THR A 68 42.18 7.72 8.28
CA THR A 68 43.54 8.23 8.21
C THR A 68 44.53 7.08 7.97
N SER A 69 45.62 7.36 7.26
CA SER A 69 46.70 6.41 6.98
C SER A 69 48.01 6.95 7.51
N ALA A 70 48.73 6.17 8.33
CA ALA A 70 50.05 6.51 8.84
C ALA A 70 51.01 5.31 8.79
N SER A 71 52.30 5.56 9.00
CA SER A 71 53.36 4.54 9.02
C SER A 71 53.25 3.56 10.21
N SER A 72 52.54 3.96 11.26
CA SER A 72 52.26 3.12 12.44
C SER A 72 50.87 3.42 12.98
N VAL A 73 50.18 2.38 13.46
CA VAL A 73 48.86 2.47 14.10
C VAL A 73 48.92 3.43 15.30
N ALA A 74 50.03 3.45 16.03
CA ALA A 74 50.23 4.34 17.18
C ALA A 74 50.25 5.84 16.80
N GLN A 75 50.54 6.16 15.55
CA GLN A 75 50.51 7.53 15.02
C GLN A 75 49.15 7.86 14.39
N ALA A 76 48.54 6.90 13.69
CA ALA A 76 47.24 7.07 13.04
C ALA A 76 46.10 7.29 14.04
N LEU A 77 46.07 6.53 15.14
CA LEU A 77 44.96 6.57 16.09
C LEU A 77 44.76 7.95 16.77
N PRO A 78 45.78 8.62 17.34
CA PRO A 78 45.59 9.93 17.96
C PRO A 78 45.21 11.02 16.95
N GLU A 79 45.72 10.93 15.71
CA GLU A 79 45.33 11.86 14.64
C GLU A 79 43.87 11.69 14.24
N LEU A 80 43.41 10.43 14.11
CA LEU A 80 42.03 10.12 13.82
C LEU A 80 41.08 10.61 14.93
N GLN A 81 41.45 10.38 16.20
CA GLN A 81 40.69 10.87 17.35
C GLN A 81 40.58 12.40 17.34
N LYS A 82 41.66 13.10 17.00
CA LYS A 82 41.65 14.57 16.90
C LYS A 82 40.72 15.05 15.79
N GLN A 83 40.76 14.41 14.62
CA GLN A 83 39.89 14.75 13.49
C GLN A 83 38.42 14.53 13.83
N VAL A 84 38.08 13.39 14.44
CA VAL A 84 36.70 13.10 14.87
C VAL A 84 36.23 14.08 15.95
N ALA A 85 37.08 14.42 16.91
CA ALA A 85 36.76 15.41 17.94
C ALA A 85 36.53 16.80 17.34
N GLN A 86 37.32 17.20 16.34
CA GLN A 86 37.14 18.46 15.62
C GLN A 86 35.82 18.46 14.85
N ILE A 87 35.52 17.40 14.08
CA ILE A 87 34.25 17.28 13.35
C ILE A 87 33.06 17.36 14.31
N LYS A 88 33.10 16.62 15.42
CA LYS A 88 32.05 16.67 16.45
C LYS A 88 31.86 18.08 17.02
N LYS A 89 32.96 18.80 17.26
CA LYS A 89 32.92 20.18 17.74
C LYS A 89 32.29 21.12 16.73
N GLU A 90 32.69 21.05 15.45
CA GLU A 90 32.13 21.90 14.39
C GLU A 90 30.63 21.63 14.20
N LEU A 91 30.22 20.36 14.20
CA LEU A 91 28.82 19.95 14.09
C LEU A 91 27.94 20.44 15.25
N THR A 92 28.49 20.44 16.46
CA THR A 92 27.78 20.94 17.65
C THR A 92 27.79 22.47 17.73
N THR A 93 28.87 23.12 17.27
CA THR A 93 29.00 24.59 17.29
C THR A 93 28.08 25.24 16.27
N ALA A 94 27.87 24.59 15.13
CA ALA A 94 26.97 25.07 14.09
C ALA A 94 25.47 24.83 14.39
N ASP A 95 25.13 24.30 15.58
CA ASP A 95 23.77 23.92 16.00
C ASP A 95 23.05 22.99 15.01
N LEU A 96 23.81 22.30 14.15
CA LEU A 96 23.28 21.46 13.09
C LEU A 96 22.76 20.13 13.65
N LEU A 97 23.42 19.62 14.70
CA LEU A 97 23.01 18.41 15.41
C LEU A 97 23.30 18.49 16.90
N PRO A 98 22.35 18.09 17.73
CA PRO A 98 22.58 17.95 19.16
C PRO A 98 23.45 16.71 19.44
N ALA A 99 24.28 16.79 20.48
CA ALA A 99 25.31 15.81 20.79
C ALA A 99 24.78 14.42 21.20
N ASP A 100 23.49 14.33 21.53
CA ASP A 100 22.74 13.12 21.88
C ASP A 100 22.37 12.26 20.66
N GLN A 101 22.26 12.87 19.48
CA GLN A 101 21.93 12.18 18.23
C GLN A 101 23.16 11.65 17.48
N LEU A 102 24.37 11.98 17.96
CA LEU A 102 25.62 11.50 17.36
C LEU A 102 25.98 10.12 17.89
N GLN A 103 25.70 9.09 17.07
CA GLN A 103 26.17 7.73 17.31
C GLN A 103 27.56 7.55 16.70
N GLN A 104 28.52 7.15 17.52
CA GLN A 104 29.87 6.82 17.08
C GLN A 104 30.02 5.31 16.98
N TYR A 105 30.38 4.83 15.79
CA TYR A 105 30.70 3.43 15.55
C TYR A 105 32.13 3.10 16.00
N ASP A 106 32.42 1.80 16.12
CA ASP A 106 33.73 1.31 16.53
C ASP A 106 34.86 1.75 15.58
N TRP A 107 36.06 1.86 16.15
CA TRP A 107 37.26 2.15 15.39
C TRP A 107 37.75 0.89 14.69
N THR A 108 37.81 0.90 13.37
CA THR A 108 38.41 -0.18 12.57
C THR A 108 39.82 0.20 12.13
N THR A 109 40.72 -0.77 12.01
CA THR A 109 42.09 -0.57 11.53
C THR A 109 42.44 -1.68 10.56
N GLU A 110 42.90 -1.31 9.37
CA GLU A 110 43.28 -2.24 8.32
C GLU A 110 44.72 -1.94 7.86
N PRO A 111 45.60 -2.95 7.77
CA PRO A 111 46.94 -2.76 7.20
C PRO A 111 46.84 -2.54 5.68
N ILE A 112 47.47 -1.49 5.18
CA ILE A 112 47.54 -1.21 3.74
C ILE A 112 48.86 -1.77 3.18
N TYR A 113 48.76 -2.72 2.25
CA TYR A 113 49.90 -3.26 1.54
C TYR A 113 50.06 -2.55 0.19
N GLN A 114 51.17 -1.84 -0.01
CA GLN A 114 51.53 -1.34 -1.34
C GLN A 114 52.39 -2.38 -2.04
N ARG A 115 51.91 -2.88 -3.19
CA ARG A 115 52.71 -3.73 -4.08
C ARG A 115 53.81 -2.87 -4.70
N SER A 116 55.06 -3.11 -4.30
CA SER A 116 56.23 -2.56 -4.98
C SER A 116 56.37 -3.26 -6.33
N GLU A 117 56.25 -2.52 -7.43
CA GLU A 117 56.43 -3.01 -8.82
C GLU A 117 57.90 -3.32 -9.18
N GLY A 118 58.81 -3.35 -8.19
CA GLY A 118 60.25 -3.44 -8.41
C GLY A 118 60.86 -4.84 -8.55
N TYR A 119 60.07 -5.91 -8.57
CA TYR A 119 60.58 -7.30 -8.53
C TYR A 119 60.50 -8.07 -9.86
N GLU A 120 59.98 -7.49 -10.95
CA GLU A 120 59.90 -8.17 -12.26
C GLU A 120 60.97 -7.75 -13.28
N SER A 121 61.90 -6.84 -12.95
CA SER A 121 62.96 -6.41 -13.88
C SER A 121 64.32 -7.10 -13.67
N GLN A 122 64.40 -8.13 -12.83
CA GLN A 122 65.63 -8.93 -12.65
C GLN A 122 65.34 -10.44 -12.67
N VAL A 123 64.87 -10.93 -13.81
CA VAL A 123 65.04 -12.33 -14.24
C VAL A 123 65.38 -12.37 -15.72
#